data_AF-A0A0F7M1T6-F1
#
_entry.id   AF-A0A0F7M1T6-F1
#
_cell.length_a   1.000
_cell.length_b   1.000
_cell.length_c   1.000
_cell.angle_alpha   90.00
_cell.angle_beta   90.00
_cell.angle_gamma   90.00
#
_symmetry.space_group_name_H-M   'P 1'
#
loop_
_entity.id
_entity.type
_entity.pdbx_description
1 polymer ?
#
loop_
_entity_poly.entity_id
_entity_poly.type
_entity_poly.pdbx_seq_one_letter_code
_entity_poly.pdbx_strand_id
1 'polypeptide(L)'
;MPIVYEASSDKDCVRYKHFSLVVFYLSNARRHAKLALENHDDSILQSDSISAIVFSAMCIEAFVNESAENVLNKEQLNDFSFMKNEFKRRGKGSSLSKKVKLIFDIAFNVSPANELTESIDDLVDLRNNLVHYKLTDTAMKYIYPPLEHTETGDDQKFTCIDFMQEPKRIIVPFVEKVTGQAAMKCYETADSVLELWNSKVEESTTNEA
;
A
#
# COMPACT_ATOMS: atom_id res chain seq x y z
N MET A 1 -12.12 -18.36 0.64
CA MET A 1 -10.81 -18.98 0.33
C MET A 1 -10.89 -19.84 -0.93
N PRO A 2 -10.00 -19.67 -1.93
CA PRO A 2 -9.92 -20.59 -3.07
C PRO A 2 -9.31 -21.92 -2.60
N ILE A 3 -10.10 -22.98 -2.68
CA ILE A 3 -9.63 -24.36 -2.48
C ILE A 3 -9.32 -24.89 -3.87
N VAL A 4 -8.06 -25.21 -4.14
CA VAL A 4 -7.65 -25.83 -5.40
C VAL A 4 -7.71 -27.34 -5.24
N TYR A 5 -8.43 -27.99 -6.14
CA TYR A 5 -8.57 -29.44 -6.17
C TYR A 5 -7.52 -30.03 -7.09
N GLU A 6 -6.60 -30.82 -6.55
CA GLU A 6 -5.68 -31.63 -7.35
C GLU A 6 -6.21 -33.07 -7.35
N ALA A 7 -6.76 -33.50 -8.48
CA ALA A 7 -7.18 -34.88 -8.70
C ALA A 7 -6.03 -35.65 -9.34
N SER A 8 -5.60 -36.74 -8.71
CA SER A 8 -4.66 -37.69 -9.33
C SER A 8 -5.46 -38.66 -10.19
N SER A 9 -5.07 -38.87 -11.44
CA SER A 9 -5.71 -39.84 -12.35
C SER A 9 -5.59 -41.30 -11.88
N ASP A 10 -4.66 -41.57 -10.94
CA ASP A 10 -4.24 -42.93 -10.58
C ASP A 10 -4.73 -43.36 -9.18
N LYS A 11 -5.43 -42.48 -8.46
CA LYS A 11 -5.99 -42.77 -7.12
C LYS A 11 -7.34 -42.10 -6.95
N ASP A 12 -8.33 -42.83 -6.42
CA ASP A 12 -9.60 -42.30 -5.92
C ASP A 12 -9.39 -41.46 -4.64
N CYS A 13 -8.58 -40.40 -4.71
CA CYS A 13 -8.46 -39.45 -3.62
C CYS A 13 -8.28 -38.03 -4.15
N VAL A 14 -9.16 -37.14 -3.68
CA VAL A 14 -9.02 -35.69 -3.85
C VAL A 14 -8.06 -35.20 -2.77
N ARG A 15 -6.93 -34.61 -3.18
CA ARG A 15 -6.00 -33.97 -2.25
C ARG A 15 -6.31 -32.50 -2.15
N TYR A 16 -6.55 -32.04 -0.93
CA TYR A 16 -6.78 -30.64 -0.63
C TYR A 16 -5.43 -29.95 -0.41
N LYS A 17 -5.08 -28.99 -1.27
CA LYS A 17 -3.99 -28.04 -1.00
C LYS A 17 -4.59 -26.69 -0.70
N HIS A 18 -4.30 -26.18 0.50
CA HIS A 18 -4.65 -24.83 0.87
C HIS A 18 -3.48 -23.90 0.51
N PHE A 19 -3.75 -22.91 -0.35
CA PHE A 19 -2.80 -21.84 -0.64
C PHE A 19 -3.24 -20.59 0.14
N SER A 20 -2.41 -20.16 1.10
CA SER A 20 -2.60 -18.87 1.76
C SER A 20 -2.22 -17.76 0.79
N LEU A 21 -3.16 -16.85 0.51
CA LEU A 21 -2.93 -15.71 -0.36
C LEU A 21 -1.93 -14.74 0.28
N VAL A 22 -1.95 -14.62 1.61
CA VAL A 22 -0.97 -13.85 2.40
C VAL A 22 0.45 -14.32 2.09
N VAL A 23 0.72 -15.62 2.24
CA VAL A 23 2.07 -16.18 2.00
C VAL A 23 2.48 -16.02 0.54
N PHE A 24 1.55 -16.23 -0.38
CA PHE A 24 1.80 -16.06 -1.82
C PHE A 24 2.19 -14.61 -2.16
N TYR A 25 1.43 -13.63 -1.67
CA TYR A 25 1.70 -12.22 -1.93
C TYR A 25 2.98 -11.75 -1.24
N LEU A 26 3.23 -12.13 0.01
CA LEU A 26 4.46 -11.79 0.72
C LEU A 26 5.70 -12.34 -0.01
N SER A 27 5.64 -13.59 -0.45
CA SER A 27 6.75 -14.24 -1.17
C SER A 27 7.07 -13.55 -2.49
N ASN A 28 6.03 -13.15 -3.25
CA ASN A 28 6.21 -12.41 -4.49
C ASN A 28 6.68 -10.97 -4.25
N ALA A 29 6.15 -10.30 -3.23
CA ALA A 29 6.60 -8.97 -2.82
C ALA A 29 8.10 -8.99 -2.52
N ARG A 30 8.55 -9.94 -1.70
CA ARG A 30 9.97 -10.12 -1.34
C ARG A 30 10.84 -10.37 -2.56
N ARG A 31 10.43 -11.30 -3.43
CA ARG A 31 11.19 -11.67 -4.63
C ARG A 31 11.38 -10.45 -5.54
N HIS A 32 10.31 -9.73 -5.84
CA HIS A 32 10.37 -8.56 -6.72
C HIS A 32 11.10 -7.38 -6.07
N ALA A 33 10.94 -7.18 -4.76
CA ALA A 33 11.67 -6.11 -4.05
C ALA A 33 13.19 -6.30 -4.12
N LYS A 34 13.67 -7.54 -3.98
CA LYS A 34 15.11 -7.87 -4.14
C LYS A 34 15.59 -7.60 -5.56
N LEU A 35 14.86 -8.09 -6.57
CA LEU A 35 15.20 -7.85 -7.97
C LEU A 35 15.21 -6.35 -8.33
N ALA A 36 14.28 -5.58 -7.76
CA ALA A 36 14.22 -4.13 -7.96
C ALA A 36 15.41 -3.39 -7.32
N LEU A 37 15.93 -3.86 -6.18
CA LEU A 37 17.16 -3.32 -5.61
C LEU A 37 18.39 -3.65 -6.44
N GLU A 38 18.48 -4.88 -6.94
CA GLU A 38 19.63 -5.36 -7.72
C GLU A 38 19.73 -4.68 -9.09
N ASN A 39 18.58 -4.47 -9.75
CA ASN A 39 18.52 -3.92 -11.10
C ASN A 39 18.27 -2.41 -11.15
N HIS A 40 18.48 -1.69 -10.05
CA HIS A 40 18.04 -0.30 -9.90
C HIS A 40 18.66 0.65 -10.94
N ASP A 41 17.78 1.39 -11.64
CA ASP A 41 18.13 2.49 -12.53
C ASP A 41 17.32 3.73 -12.13
N ASP A 42 18.03 4.76 -11.70
CA ASP A 42 17.46 6.04 -11.31
C ASP A 42 16.85 6.69 -12.56
N SER A 43 15.52 6.82 -12.60
CA SER A 43 14.67 7.46 -13.64
C SER A 43 13.83 6.50 -14.51
N ILE A 44 13.95 5.17 -14.35
CA ILE A 44 13.11 4.22 -15.07
C ILE A 44 12.09 3.58 -14.13
N LEU A 45 10.82 3.58 -14.56
CA LEU A 45 9.77 2.84 -13.86
C LEU A 45 10.03 1.33 -14.02
N GLN A 46 10.48 0.66 -12.97
CA GLN A 46 10.82 -0.76 -13.02
C GLN A 46 9.63 -1.65 -12.72
N SER A 47 9.40 -2.63 -13.58
CA SER A 47 8.28 -3.59 -13.43
C SER A 47 8.33 -4.36 -12.11
N ASP A 48 9.53 -4.67 -11.62
CA ASP A 48 9.73 -5.34 -10.32
C ASP A 48 9.35 -4.43 -9.16
N SER A 49 9.69 -3.13 -9.20
CA SER A 49 9.27 -2.16 -8.18
C SER A 49 7.75 -2.06 -8.10
N ILE A 50 7.08 -1.96 -9.25
CA ILE A 50 5.60 -1.94 -9.31
C ILE A 50 5.04 -3.23 -8.69
N SER A 51 5.54 -4.38 -9.14
CA SER A 51 5.05 -5.69 -8.71
C SER A 51 5.21 -5.86 -7.20
N ALA A 52 6.37 -5.50 -6.66
CA ALA A 52 6.63 -5.56 -5.22
C ALA A 52 5.65 -4.70 -4.42
N ILE A 53 5.47 -3.43 -4.80
CA ILE A 53 4.54 -2.50 -4.10
C ILE A 53 3.10 -3.03 -4.12
N VAL A 54 2.65 -3.50 -5.29
CA VAL A 54 1.29 -4.04 -5.45
C VAL A 54 1.10 -5.31 -4.61
N PHE A 55 2.05 -6.24 -4.67
CA PHE A 55 1.97 -7.47 -3.88
C PHE A 55 2.02 -7.20 -2.37
N SER A 56 2.80 -6.22 -1.90
CA SER A 56 2.80 -5.84 -0.49
C SER A 56 1.44 -5.31 -0.03
N ALA A 57 0.78 -4.46 -0.83
CA ALA A 57 -0.57 -4.00 -0.53
C ALA A 57 -1.56 -5.18 -0.45
N MET A 58 -1.54 -6.03 -1.47
CA MET A 58 -2.42 -7.21 -1.55
C MET A 58 -2.16 -8.19 -0.41
N CYS A 59 -0.92 -8.31 0.06
CA CYS A 59 -0.58 -9.12 1.22
C CYS A 59 -1.30 -8.64 2.47
N ILE A 60 -1.23 -7.33 2.77
CA ILE A 60 -1.89 -6.75 3.94
C ILE A 60 -3.42 -6.82 3.79
N GLU A 61 -3.95 -6.56 2.59
CA GLU A 61 -5.40 -6.69 2.31
C GLU A 61 -5.89 -8.12 2.53
N ALA A 62 -5.18 -9.12 1.99
CA ALA A 62 -5.49 -10.53 2.19
C ALA A 62 -5.42 -10.91 3.67
N PHE A 63 -4.36 -10.49 4.37
CA PHE A 63 -4.17 -10.77 5.79
C PHE A 63 -5.31 -10.23 6.63
N VAL A 64 -5.66 -8.95 6.43
CA VAL A 64 -6.73 -8.30 7.18
C VAL A 64 -8.08 -9.00 6.94
N ASN A 65 -8.36 -9.41 5.70
CA ASN A 65 -9.61 -10.10 5.38
C ASN A 65 -9.62 -11.54 5.94
N GLU A 66 -8.52 -12.29 5.82
CA GLU A 66 -8.39 -13.65 6.36
C GLU A 66 -8.50 -13.64 7.90
N SER A 67 -7.84 -12.69 8.57
CA SER A 67 -7.95 -12.52 10.03
C SER A 67 -9.35 -12.07 10.45
N ALA A 68 -10.01 -11.23 9.66
CA ALA A 68 -11.39 -10.80 9.92
C ALA A 68 -12.36 -11.98 9.92
N GLU A 69 -12.22 -12.93 8.99
CA GLU A 69 -13.07 -14.14 8.93
C GLU A 69 -12.98 -14.98 10.21
N ASN A 70 -11.86 -14.91 10.94
CA ASN A 70 -11.65 -15.66 12.18
C ASN A 70 -12.19 -14.93 13.42
N VAL A 71 -12.25 -13.59 13.41
CA VAL A 71 -12.60 -12.79 14.60
C VAL A 71 -13.97 -12.14 14.52
N LEU A 72 -14.55 -12.00 13.33
CA LEU A 72 -15.86 -11.38 13.10
C LEU A 72 -16.89 -12.42 12.66
N ASN A 73 -18.16 -12.16 12.97
CA ASN A 73 -19.25 -12.97 12.46
C ASN A 73 -19.59 -12.62 10.99
N LYS A 74 -20.33 -13.50 10.31
CA LYS A 74 -20.65 -13.34 8.87
C LYS A 74 -21.40 -12.05 8.52
N GLU A 75 -22.24 -11.56 9.42
CA GLU A 75 -23.03 -10.33 9.20
C GLU A 75 -22.12 -9.09 9.24
N GLN A 76 -21.11 -9.12 10.11
CA GLN A 76 -20.12 -8.05 10.27
C GLN A 76 -19.10 -7.97 9.14
N LEU A 77 -18.78 -9.08 8.46
CA LEU A 77 -17.75 -9.12 7.41
C LEU A 77 -18.03 -8.17 6.24
N ASN A 78 -19.30 -8.01 5.85
CA ASN A 78 -19.68 -7.09 4.78
C ASN A 78 -19.44 -5.63 5.21
N ASP A 79 -19.84 -5.27 6.41
CA ASP A 79 -19.65 -3.91 6.93
C ASP A 79 -18.16 -3.62 7.16
N PHE A 80 -17.40 -4.60 7.64
CA PHE A 80 -15.94 -4.51 7.77
C PHE A 80 -15.25 -4.31 6.43
N SER A 81 -15.62 -5.09 5.41
CA SER A 81 -15.02 -5.02 4.06
C SER A 81 -15.10 -3.61 3.46
N PHE A 82 -16.18 -2.89 3.75
CA PHE A 82 -16.39 -1.52 3.25
C PHE A 82 -16.24 -0.43 4.31
N MET A 83 -15.78 -0.76 5.52
CA MET A 83 -15.65 0.17 6.66
C MET A 83 -16.94 0.96 6.92
N LYS A 84 -18.08 0.25 6.93
CA LYS A 84 -19.42 0.81 7.16
C LYS A 84 -19.84 0.66 8.63
N ASN A 85 -20.91 1.36 8.99
CA ASN A 85 -21.60 1.24 10.27
C ASN A 85 -20.64 1.31 11.46
N GLU A 86 -20.58 0.26 12.29
CA GLU A 86 -19.74 0.17 13.48
C GLU A 86 -18.23 0.20 13.17
N PHE A 87 -17.83 -0.18 11.96
CA PHE A 87 -16.43 -0.16 11.50
C PHE A 87 -16.01 1.19 10.90
N LYS A 88 -16.94 2.15 10.77
CA LYS A 88 -16.65 3.46 10.18
C LYS A 88 -15.75 4.29 11.11
N ARG A 89 -14.47 4.39 10.77
CA ARG A 89 -13.50 5.24 11.49
C ARG A 89 -13.32 6.60 10.82
N ARG A 90 -13.60 7.68 11.57
CA ARG A 90 -13.29 9.07 11.18
C ARG A 90 -11.79 9.34 11.39
N GLY A 91 -11.27 10.34 10.69
CA GLY A 91 -9.88 10.76 10.81
C GLY A 91 -9.01 10.42 9.59
N LYS A 92 -7.75 10.84 9.66
CA LYS A 92 -6.73 10.62 8.62
C LYS A 92 -6.36 9.13 8.51
N GLY A 93 -5.81 8.74 7.36
CA GLY A 93 -5.34 7.40 7.07
C GLY A 93 -6.24 6.61 6.11
N SER A 94 -5.60 5.68 5.40
CA SER A 94 -6.22 4.82 4.41
C SER A 94 -7.23 3.85 5.04
N SER A 95 -8.09 3.27 4.21
CA SER A 95 -8.99 2.21 4.69
C SER A 95 -8.19 1.00 5.20
N LEU A 96 -7.03 0.72 4.64
CA LEU A 96 -6.25 -0.47 4.98
C LEU A 96 -5.60 -0.33 6.36
N SER A 97 -4.93 0.80 6.64
CA SER A 97 -4.35 1.06 7.96
C SER A 97 -5.40 1.06 9.07
N LYS A 98 -6.59 1.61 8.80
CA LYS A 98 -7.72 1.58 9.73
C LYS A 98 -8.23 0.16 10.00
N LYS A 99 -8.30 -0.69 8.97
CA LYS A 99 -8.69 -2.09 9.15
C LYS A 99 -7.63 -2.87 9.93
N VAL A 100 -6.34 -2.64 9.67
CA VAL A 100 -5.24 -3.24 10.46
C VAL A 100 -5.39 -2.86 11.93
N LYS A 101 -5.55 -1.57 12.26
CA LYS A 101 -5.79 -1.14 13.64
C LYS A 101 -6.98 -1.86 14.28
N LEU A 102 -8.08 -1.96 13.53
CA LEU A 102 -9.31 -2.56 14.03
C LEU A 102 -9.17 -4.06 14.30
N ILE A 103 -8.48 -4.80 13.42
CA ILE A 103 -8.29 -6.25 13.59
C ILE A 103 -7.37 -6.56 14.79
N PHE A 104 -6.31 -5.78 14.99
CA PHE A 104 -5.46 -5.92 16.19
C PHE A 104 -6.19 -5.55 17.48
N ASP A 105 -7.02 -4.50 17.44
CA ASP A 105 -7.85 -4.07 18.58
C ASP A 105 -8.87 -5.16 18.96
N ILE A 106 -9.56 -5.74 17.98
CA ILE A 106 -10.55 -6.79 18.22
C ILE A 106 -9.90 -8.10 18.68
N ALA A 107 -8.79 -8.50 18.08
CA ALA A 107 -8.14 -9.78 18.38
C ALA A 107 -7.34 -9.75 19.69
N PHE A 108 -6.66 -8.65 19.98
CA PHE A 108 -5.68 -8.57 21.07
C PHE A 108 -5.87 -7.37 22.01
N ASN A 109 -6.85 -6.49 21.76
CA ASN A 109 -7.02 -5.22 22.49
C ASN A 109 -5.75 -4.34 22.45
N VAL A 110 -5.08 -4.33 21.30
CA VAL A 110 -3.85 -3.57 21.05
C VAL A 110 -4.01 -2.72 19.79
N SER A 111 -3.51 -1.48 19.82
CA SER A 111 -3.34 -0.68 18.63
C SER A 111 -1.90 -0.79 18.12
N PRO A 112 -1.68 -1.11 16.83
CA PRO A 112 -0.37 -0.98 16.19
C PRO A 112 0.21 0.42 16.34
N ALA A 113 1.54 0.50 16.37
CA ALA A 113 2.28 1.75 16.46
C ALA A 113 1.97 2.70 15.29
N ASN A 114 2.06 4.01 15.54
CA ASN A 114 1.71 5.01 14.53
C ASN A 114 2.62 4.92 13.31
N GLU A 115 3.91 4.68 13.52
CA GLU A 115 4.94 4.56 12.47
C GLU A 115 4.60 3.44 11.47
N LEU A 116 4.12 2.29 11.98
CA LEU A 116 3.69 1.18 11.12
C LEU A 116 2.46 1.58 10.31
N THR A 117 1.51 2.28 10.93
CA THR A 117 0.28 2.69 10.24
C THR A 117 0.48 3.79 9.22
N GLU A 118 1.43 4.70 9.46
CA GLU A 118 1.89 5.69 8.48
C GLU A 118 2.61 5.00 7.31
N SER A 119 3.43 3.98 7.59
CA SER A 119 4.09 3.19 6.53
C SER A 119 3.10 2.43 5.66
N ILE A 120 2.01 1.91 6.25
CA ILE A 120 0.90 1.30 5.48
C ILE A 120 0.22 2.36 4.60
N ASP A 121 0.00 3.57 5.12
CA ASP A 121 -0.61 4.65 4.35
C ASP A 121 0.28 5.09 3.17
N ASP A 122 1.59 5.25 3.38
CA ASP A 122 2.58 5.51 2.33
C ASP A 122 2.51 4.44 1.21
N LEU A 123 2.45 3.17 1.60
CA LEU A 123 2.35 2.03 0.69
C LEU A 123 1.06 2.10 -0.12
N VAL A 124 -0.08 2.34 0.53
CA VAL A 124 -1.39 2.47 -0.15
C VAL A 124 -1.39 3.64 -1.13
N ASP A 125 -0.78 4.76 -0.76
CA ASP A 125 -0.66 5.93 -1.64
C ASP A 125 0.20 5.60 -2.87
N LEU A 126 1.34 4.92 -2.71
CA LEU A 126 2.16 4.44 -3.83
C LEU A 126 1.37 3.50 -4.73
N ARG A 127 0.72 2.47 -4.16
CA ARG A 127 -0.09 1.50 -4.90
C ARG A 127 -1.22 2.17 -5.66
N ASN A 128 -1.93 3.14 -5.06
CA ASN A 128 -3.05 3.82 -5.71
C ASN A 128 -2.58 4.69 -6.87
N ASN A 129 -1.46 5.40 -6.73
CA ASN A 129 -0.87 6.17 -7.82
C ASN A 129 -0.36 5.29 -8.96
N LEU A 130 0.10 4.06 -8.67
CA LEU A 130 0.47 3.07 -9.68
C LEU A 130 -0.75 2.52 -10.43
N VAL A 131 -1.81 2.15 -9.71
CA VAL A 131 -3.01 1.54 -10.31
C VAL A 131 -3.87 2.56 -11.04
N HIS A 132 -3.91 3.81 -10.56
CA HIS A 132 -4.65 4.92 -11.16
C HIS A 132 -3.70 5.94 -11.79
N TYR A 133 -2.68 5.44 -12.47
CA TYR A 133 -1.65 6.24 -13.11
C TYR A 133 -2.23 7.26 -14.09
N LYS A 134 -1.79 8.52 -13.95
CA LYS A 134 -2.15 9.61 -14.87
C LYS A 134 -0.89 10.13 -15.57
N LEU A 135 -1.00 10.35 -16.88
CA LEU A 135 0.06 10.97 -17.69
C LEU A 135 0.53 12.32 -17.14
N THR A 136 -0.36 13.07 -16.49
CA THR A 136 0.01 14.35 -15.86
C THR A 136 1.00 14.20 -14.71
N ASP A 137 1.15 13.02 -14.14
CA ASP A 137 1.99 12.78 -12.96
C ASP A 137 3.38 12.23 -13.34
N THR A 138 3.65 12.11 -14.64
CA THR A 138 4.93 11.68 -15.21
C THR A 138 5.85 12.84 -15.55
N ALA A 139 5.29 14.04 -15.63
CA ALA A 139 6.03 15.25 -15.94
C ALA A 139 6.50 15.92 -14.66
N MET A 140 7.76 16.38 -14.67
CA MET A 140 8.23 17.31 -13.67
C MET A 140 7.46 18.63 -13.82
N LYS A 141 6.87 19.11 -12.72
CA LYS A 141 6.10 20.37 -12.73
C LYS A 141 6.87 21.44 -11.98
N TYR A 142 7.24 22.48 -12.71
CA TYR A 142 7.82 23.70 -12.16
C TYR A 142 6.68 24.68 -11.86
N ILE A 143 6.48 25.00 -10.59
CA ILE A 143 5.49 25.97 -10.13
C ILE A 143 6.22 27.29 -9.92
N TYR A 144 6.08 28.18 -10.89
CA TYR A 144 6.61 29.54 -10.83
C TYR A 144 5.75 30.42 -9.90
N PRO A 145 6.32 31.48 -9.32
CA PRO A 145 5.54 32.48 -8.60
C PRO A 145 4.49 33.17 -9.50
N PRO A 146 3.47 33.82 -8.92
CA PRO A 146 2.43 34.51 -9.68
C PRO A 146 3.05 35.52 -10.65
N LEU A 147 2.48 35.61 -11.85
CA LEU A 147 2.97 36.52 -12.87
C LEU A 147 2.79 37.96 -12.39
N GLU A 148 3.85 38.76 -12.48
CA GLU A 148 3.75 40.18 -12.21
C GLU A 148 3.05 40.86 -13.38
N HIS A 149 2.02 41.65 -13.07
CA HIS A 149 1.34 42.49 -14.05
C HIS A 149 2.02 43.85 -14.05
N THR A 150 2.56 44.24 -15.19
CA THR A 150 3.01 45.62 -15.40
C THR A 150 1.89 46.35 -16.12
N GLU A 151 1.38 47.42 -15.51
CA GLU A 151 0.46 48.34 -16.20
C GLU A 151 1.26 49.10 -17.26
N THR A 152 0.99 48.79 -18.52
CA THR A 152 1.38 49.65 -19.63
C THR A 152 0.27 50.69 -19.80
N GLY A 153 0.62 51.95 -20.06
CA GLY A 153 -0.37 52.99 -20.35
C GLY A 153 -1.35 52.55 -21.46
N ASP A 154 -2.55 53.14 -21.46
CA ASP A 154 -3.70 52.82 -22.31
C ASP A 154 -4.51 51.55 -21.92
N ASP A 155 -4.69 51.28 -20.62
CA ASP A 155 -5.51 50.16 -20.10
C ASP A 155 -5.06 48.74 -20.54
N GLN A 156 -3.87 48.64 -21.15
CA GLN A 156 -3.31 47.38 -21.58
C GLN A 156 -2.51 46.74 -20.45
N LYS A 157 -2.79 45.48 -20.14
CA LYS A 157 -2.04 44.69 -19.16
C LYS A 157 -1.05 43.80 -19.90
N PHE A 158 0.24 44.02 -19.64
CA PHE A 158 1.28 43.10 -20.09
C PHE A 158 1.58 42.10 -18.98
N THR A 159 1.62 40.82 -19.34
CA THR A 159 2.01 39.74 -18.44
C THR A 159 3.37 39.24 -18.89
N CYS A 160 4.40 39.52 -18.10
CA CYS A 160 5.73 38.99 -18.34
C CYS A 160 5.87 37.63 -17.66
N ILE A 161 6.35 36.63 -18.40
CA ILE A 161 6.77 35.34 -17.84
C ILE A 161 8.29 35.32 -17.88
N ASP A 162 8.93 35.40 -16.72
CA ASP A 162 10.38 35.22 -16.62
C ASP A 162 10.71 33.73 -16.38
N PHE A 163 11.11 33.03 -17.44
CA PHE A 163 11.55 31.64 -17.34
C PHE A 163 12.91 31.45 -16.66
N MET A 164 13.66 32.54 -16.42
CA MET A 164 14.92 32.52 -15.67
C MET A 164 14.71 32.64 -14.16
N GLN A 165 13.49 32.93 -13.71
CA GLN A 165 13.16 32.99 -12.29
C GLN A 165 13.20 31.60 -11.66
N GLU A 166 13.71 31.49 -10.42
CA GLU A 166 13.67 30.21 -9.72
C GLU A 166 12.22 29.79 -9.42
N PRO A 167 11.85 28.51 -9.68
CA PRO A 167 10.51 28.02 -9.39
C PRO A 167 10.29 28.01 -7.88
N LYS A 168 9.12 28.49 -7.44
CA LYS A 168 8.69 28.47 -6.04
C LYS A 168 8.60 27.04 -5.49
N ARG A 169 8.22 26.09 -6.35
CA ARG A 169 8.12 24.67 -5.98
C ARG A 169 8.34 23.79 -7.21
N ILE A 170 9.06 22.68 -7.02
CA ILE A 170 9.20 21.62 -8.02
C ILE A 170 8.42 20.41 -7.52
N ILE A 171 7.57 19.85 -8.39
CA ILE A 171 6.90 18.57 -8.15
C ILE A 171 7.56 17.56 -9.07
N VAL A 172 8.31 16.63 -8.47
CA VAL A 172 8.98 15.55 -9.20
C VAL A 172 7.96 14.56 -9.79
N PRO A 173 8.30 13.92 -10.93
CA PRO A 173 7.53 12.82 -11.47
C PRO A 173 7.25 11.74 -10.43
N PHE A 174 6.04 11.18 -10.45
CA PHE A 174 5.68 10.06 -9.59
C PHE A 174 6.62 8.85 -9.80
N VAL A 175 7.08 8.64 -11.03
CA VAL A 175 7.99 7.54 -11.40
C VAL A 175 9.27 7.54 -10.56
N GLU A 176 9.79 8.71 -10.18
CA GLU A 176 10.99 8.83 -9.33
C GLU A 176 10.75 8.34 -7.90
N LYS A 177 9.49 8.16 -7.48
CA LYS A 177 9.14 7.59 -6.17
C LYS A 177 9.03 6.07 -6.18
N VAL A 178 9.03 5.46 -7.36
CA VAL A 178 8.83 4.01 -7.55
C VAL A 178 10.20 3.32 -7.71
N THR A 179 11.02 3.43 -6.66
CA THR A 179 12.40 2.91 -6.65
C THR A 179 12.47 1.50 -6.03
N GLY A 180 13.60 0.82 -6.21
CA GLY A 180 13.87 -0.45 -5.52
C GLY A 180 13.84 -0.31 -3.99
N GLN A 181 14.28 0.83 -3.46
CA GLN A 181 14.19 1.13 -2.02
C GLN A 181 12.74 1.28 -1.56
N ALA A 182 11.91 1.99 -2.32
CA ALA A 182 10.49 2.11 -2.02
C ALA A 182 9.79 0.75 -2.06
N ALA A 183 10.12 -0.09 -3.04
CA ALA A 183 9.64 -1.46 -3.14
C ALA A 183 10.04 -2.32 -1.94
N MET A 184 11.30 -2.23 -1.49
CA MET A 184 11.77 -2.93 -0.30
C MET A 184 11.06 -2.46 0.96
N LYS A 185 10.94 -1.14 1.18
CA LYS A 185 10.19 -0.57 2.30
C LYS A 185 8.74 -1.06 2.32
N CYS A 186 8.10 -1.16 1.16
CA CYS A 186 6.73 -1.67 1.06
C CYS A 186 6.64 -3.16 1.45
N TYR A 187 7.58 -3.99 1.01
CA TYR A 187 7.68 -5.38 1.46
C TYR A 187 7.90 -5.48 2.97
N GLU A 188 8.88 -4.75 3.51
CA GLU A 188 9.20 -4.73 4.94
C GLU A 188 7.99 -4.28 5.78
N THR A 189 7.23 -3.30 5.28
CA THR A 189 5.99 -2.86 5.94
C THR A 189 4.97 -4.00 6.04
N ALA A 190 4.78 -4.77 4.96
CA ALA A 190 3.86 -5.91 4.96
C ALA A 190 4.37 -7.03 5.89
N ASP A 191 5.68 -7.30 5.87
CA ASP A 191 6.34 -8.29 6.74
C ASP A 191 6.16 -7.92 8.22
N SER A 192 6.43 -6.66 8.59
CA SER A 192 6.28 -6.15 9.96
C SER A 192 4.85 -6.22 10.50
N VAL A 193 3.82 -6.07 9.64
CA VAL A 193 2.43 -6.29 10.06
C VAL A 193 2.21 -7.75 10.46
N LEU A 194 2.75 -8.69 9.69
CA LEU A 194 2.62 -10.12 9.96
C LEU A 194 3.47 -10.56 11.17
N GLU A 195 4.69 -10.05 11.31
CA GLU A 195 5.55 -10.29 12.47
C GLU A 195 4.89 -9.79 13.76
N LEU A 196 4.30 -8.59 13.72
CA LEU A 196 3.56 -8.06 14.87
C LEU A 196 2.34 -8.92 15.21
N TRP A 197 1.62 -9.43 14.22
CA TRP A 197 0.49 -10.33 14.46
C TRP A 197 0.96 -11.64 15.10
N ASN A 198 1.97 -12.28 14.52
CA ASN A 198 2.50 -13.56 15.01
C ASN A 198 3.04 -13.45 16.44
N SER A 199 3.77 -12.38 16.76
CA SER A 199 4.25 -12.17 18.14
C SER A 199 3.10 -12.06 19.14
N LYS A 200 1.97 -11.43 18.77
CA LYS A 200 0.78 -11.35 19.63
C LYS A 200 0.06 -12.68 19.77
N VAL A 201 0.00 -13.49 18.72
CA VAL A 201 -0.52 -14.86 18.79
C VAL A 201 0.32 -15.70 19.76
N GLU A 202 1.65 -15.65 19.65
CA GLU A 202 2.57 -16.39 20.52
C GLU A 202 2.42 -15.98 22.00
N GLU A 203 2.39 -14.68 22.28
CA GLU A 203 2.12 -14.15 23.63
C GLU A 203 0.79 -14.67 24.21
N SER A 204 -0.26 -14.71 23.38
CA SER A 204 -1.58 -15.18 23.79
C SER A 204 -1.57 -16.67 24.14
N THR A 205 -0.93 -17.49 23.30
CA THR A 205 -0.83 -18.95 23.53
C THR A 205 0.02 -19.31 24.75
N THR A 206 1.00 -18.48 25.11
CA THR A 206 1.88 -18.73 26.27
C THR A 206 1.18 -18.38 27.59
N ASN A 207 0.24 -17.43 27.59
CA ASN A 207 -0.51 -17.03 28.78
C ASN A 207 -1.69 -17.97 29.10
N GLU A 208 -2.07 -18.85 28.16
CA GLU A 208 -3.14 -19.85 28.32
C GLU A 208 -2.62 -21.25 28.73
N ALA A 209 -1.30 -21.45 28.80
CA ALA A 209 -0.63 -22.70 29.19
C ALA A 209 -0.14 -22.67 30.65
#